data_AF-A0A538P8L7-F1
#
_entry.id   AF-A0A538P8L7-F1
#
_cell.length_a   1.000
_cell.length_b   1.000
_cell.length_c   1.000
_cell.angle_alpha   90.00
_cell.angle_beta   90.00
_cell.angle_gamma   90.00
#
_symmetry.space_group_name_H-M   'P 1'
#
loop_
_entity.id
_entity.type
_entity.pdbx_description
1 polymer ?
#
loop_
_entity_poly.entity_id
_entity_poly.type
_entity_poly.pdbx_seq_one_letter_code
_entity_poly.pdbx_strand_id
1 'polypeptide(L)' 'MPGGWPNGRRFGDDVVDIAVTALIGDLRANPPVIPILAGDGVDTNDMSYNKVFPYESTPQNGRNHSHP' A
#
# COMPACT_ATOMS: atom_id res chain seq x y z
N MET A 1 -12.32 5.52 -10.07
CA MET A 1 -12.60 4.11 -9.68
C MET A 1 -13.06 4.13 -8.23
N PRO A 2 -14.36 3.98 -7.92
CA PRO A 2 -14.79 3.90 -6.53
C PRO A 2 -14.51 2.49 -5.99
N GLY A 3 -13.88 2.40 -4.81
CA GLY A 3 -13.51 1.14 -4.15
C GLY A 3 -12.13 1.11 -3.49
N GLY A 4 -11.61 2.26 -3.04
CA GLY A 4 -10.43 2.30 -2.16
C GLY A 4 -10.77 1.90 -0.73
N TRP A 5 -9.75 1.78 0.12
CA TRP A 5 -9.95 1.51 1.54
C TRP A 5 -10.94 2.53 2.15
N PRO A 6 -11.87 2.14 3.05
CA PRO A 6 -12.05 0.79 3.62
C PRO A 6 -12.96 -0.13 2.79
N ASN A 7 -13.60 0.37 1.74
CA ASN A 7 -14.62 -0.35 0.97
C ASN A 7 -14.03 -1.15 -0.21
N GLY A 8 -12.75 -1.47 -0.16
CA GLY A 8 -12.01 -2.19 -1.19
C GLY A 8 -10.52 -1.86 -1.12
N ARG A 9 -9.81 -2.13 -2.22
CA ARG A 9 -8.43 -1.68 -2.42
C ARG A 9 -8.32 -0.97 -3.75
N ARG A 10 -7.79 0.25 -3.76
CA ARG A 10 -7.34 0.84 -5.01
C ARG A 10 -6.02 0.17 -5.38
N PHE A 11 -5.80 0.00 -6.69
CA PHE A 11 -4.52 -0.50 -7.17
C PHE A 11 -3.40 0.48 -6.77
N GLY A 12 -2.42 -0.01 -6.01
CA GLY A 12 -1.33 0.81 -5.42
C GLY A 12 -1.59 1.34 -4.01
N ASP A 13 -2.76 1.10 -3.40
CA ASP A 13 -2.94 1.42 -1.98
C ASP A 13 -2.16 0.44 -1.10
N ASP A 14 -1.36 0.97 -0.18
CA ASP A 14 -0.90 0.21 0.97
C ASP A 14 -2.01 0.18 2.03
N VAL A 15 -2.87 -0.82 1.91
CA VAL A 15 -4.01 -0.97 2.81
C VAL A 15 -3.61 -1.30 4.24
N VAL A 16 -2.40 -1.84 4.46
CA VAL A 16 -1.90 -2.17 5.80
C VAL A 16 -1.49 -0.88 6.48
N ASP A 17 -0.67 -0.06 5.84
CA ASP A 17 -0.21 1.22 6.39
C ASP A 17 -1.38 2.19 6.61
N ILE A 18 -2.34 2.24 5.68
CA ILE A 18 -3.56 3.03 5.84
C ILE A 18 -4.34 2.57 7.08
N ALA A 19 -4.50 1.25 7.28
CA ALA A 19 -5.26 0.71 8.40
C ALA A 19 -4.53 0.92 9.75
N VAL A 20 -3.22 0.68 9.80
CA VAL A 20 -2.40 0.92 11.01
C VAL A 20 -2.47 2.40 11.38
N THR A 21 -2.25 3.29 10.42
CA THR A 21 -2.33 4.75 10.62
C THR A 21 -3.70 5.17 11.12
N ALA A 22 -4.79 4.65 10.53
CA ALA A 22 -6.15 4.95 10.97
C ALA A 22 -6.46 4.42 12.37
N LEU A 23 -5.86 3.30 12.77
CA LEU A 23 -6.06 2.69 14.09
C LEU A 23 -5.34 3.47 15.20
N ILE A 24 -4.11 3.89 14.96
CA ILE A 24 -3.28 4.53 16.00
C ILE A 24 -3.31 6.06 15.96
N GLY A 25 -3.78 6.64 14.85
CA GLY A 25 -3.96 8.08 14.71
C GLY A 25 -5.12 8.60 15.55
N ASP A 26 -4.99 9.84 16.02
CA ASP A 26 -6.08 10.56 16.69
C ASP A 26 -6.56 11.73 15.83
N LEU A 27 -7.71 11.53 15.19
CA LEU A 27 -8.36 12.52 14.34
C LEU A 27 -9.22 13.53 15.13
N ARG A 28 -9.30 13.39 16.46
CA ARG A 28 -10.08 14.30 17.33
C ARG A 28 -9.25 15.49 17.79
N ALA A 29 -7.91 15.39 17.73
CA ALA A 29 -6.99 16.47 18.02
C ALA A 29 -6.91 17.48 16.86
N ASN A 30 -6.58 18.75 17.17
CA ASN A 30 -6.32 19.80 16.18
C ASN A 30 -4.97 20.48 16.47
N PRO A 31 -3.91 20.23 15.67
CA PRO A 31 -3.90 19.40 14.47
C PRO A 31 -4.05 17.90 14.78
N PRO A 32 -4.53 17.08 13.81
CA PRO A 32 -4.60 15.63 13.97
C PRO A 32 -3.22 15.04 14.29
N VAL A 33 -3.19 14.05 15.18
CA VAL A 33 -1.96 13.31 15.46
C VAL A 33 -1.93 12.10 14.54
N ILE A 34 -1.10 12.19 13.50
CA ILE A 34 -0.91 11.12 12.51
C ILE A 34 0.55 10.67 12.58
N PRO A 35 0.84 9.49 13.14
CA PRO A 35 2.21 8.97 13.20
C PRO A 35 2.68 8.56 11.81
N ILE A 36 3.74 9.22 11.35
CA ILE A 36 4.34 9.08 10.01
C ILE A 36 5.16 7.79 9.78
N LEU A 37 5.36 6.96 10.81
CA LEU A 37 6.16 5.72 10.76
C LEU A 37 5.32 4.47 11.11
N ALA A 38 4.01 4.58 10.95
CA ALA A 38 3.06 3.55 11.38
C ALA A 38 2.70 2.64 10.21
N GLY A 39 3.44 1.54 10.06
CA GLY A 39 3.25 0.63 8.93
C GLY A 39 3.93 -0.72 9.12
N ASP A 40 3.92 -1.54 8.08
CA ASP A 40 4.65 -2.83 8.04
C ASP A 40 6.09 -2.70 7.52
N GLY A 41 6.46 -1.52 7.01
CA GLY A 41 7.79 -1.19 6.50
C GLY A 41 8.05 -1.64 5.06
N VAL A 42 7.00 -1.98 4.31
CA VAL A 42 7.07 -2.39 2.90
C VAL A 42 6.52 -1.28 1.98
N ASP A 43 7.18 -0.13 1.98
CA ASP A 43 6.67 1.10 1.34
C ASP A 43 6.73 1.08 -0.20
N THR A 44 7.39 0.10 -0.80
CA THR A 44 7.62 0.04 -2.26
C THR A 44 7.47 -1.37 -2.81
N ASN A 45 6.92 -1.46 -4.01
CA ASN A 45 6.92 -2.71 -4.77
C ASN A 45 8.30 -2.99 -5.38
N ASP A 46 8.60 -4.27 -5.52
CA ASP A 46 9.77 -4.78 -6.23
C ASP A 46 9.77 -4.43 -7.74
N MET A 47 8.58 -4.30 -8.35
CA MET A 47 8.42 -3.91 -9.74
C MET A 47 7.36 -2.81 -9.91
N SER A 48 7.55 -1.97 -10.92
CA SER A 48 6.58 -0.94 -11.29
C SER A 48 5.30 -1.53 -11.88
N TYR A 49 4.17 -0.87 -11.62
CA TYR A 49 2.89 -1.21 -12.23
C TYR A 49 2.85 -0.96 -13.74
N ASN A 50 2.08 -1.78 -14.44
CA ASN A 50 1.80 -1.61 -15.86
C ASN A 50 0.90 -0.39 -16.09
N LYS A 51 1.13 0.35 -17.18
CA LYS A 51 0.31 1.52 -17.54
C LYS A 51 -1.03 1.14 -18.20
N VAL A 52 -1.20 -0.13 -18.53
CA VAL A 52 -2.37 -0.69 -19.22
C VAL A 52 -2.89 -1.89 -18.45
N PHE A 53 -4.19 -2.16 -18.59
CA PHE A 53 -4.84 -3.31 -17.97
C PHE A 53 -4.09 -4.63 -18.33
N PRO A 54 -3.83 -5.54 -17.36
CA PRO A 54 -4.36 -5.61 -15.99
C PRO A 54 -3.67 -4.79 -14.89
N TYR A 55 -2.81 -3.81 -15.22
CA TYR A 55 -2.03 -2.93 -14.31
C TYR A 55 -1.04 -3.64 -13.36
N GLU A 56 -1.24 -4.92 -13.07
CA GLU A 56 -0.33 -5.79 -12.33
C GLU A 56 1.02 -5.94 -13.04
N SER A 57 2.09 -6.05 -12.25
CA SER A 57 3.45 -6.23 -12.77
C SER A 57 3.60 -7.62 -13.43
N THR A 58 4.58 -7.77 -14.33
CA THR A 58 4.87 -9.07 -14.95
C THR A 58 5.39 -10.03 -13.87
N PRO A 59 4.86 -11.26 -13.74
CA PRO A 59 5.34 -12.20 -12.74
C PRO A 59 6.84 -12.47 -12.82
N GLN A 60 7.51 -12.53 -11.66
CA GLN A 60 8.92 -12.89 -11.54
C GLN A 60 9.19 -14.30 -12.13
N ASN A 61 10.36 -14.50 -12.73
CA ASN A 61 10.74 -15.81 -13.28
C ASN A 61 11.10 -16.80 -12.17
N GLY A 62 10.29 -17.82 -11.95
CA GLY A 62 10.50 -18.81 -10.89
C GLY A 62 11.77 -19.66 -10.99
N ARG A 63 12.47 -19.70 -12.14
CA ARG A 63 13.72 -20.48 -12.29
C ARG A 63 14.98 -19.68 -11.94
N ASN A 64 14.95 -18.37 -12.18
CA ASN A 64 16.08 -17.46 -12.01
C ASN A 64 15.63 -16.23 -11.21
N HIS A 65 15.16 -16.42 -9.97
CA HIS A 65 14.89 -15.33 -9.04
C HIS A 65 15.85 -15.39 -7.85
N SER A 66 16.29 -14.22 -7.38
CA SER A 66 16.99 -14.07 -6.11
C SER A 66 16.26 -13.00 -5.30
N HIS A 67 15.96 -13.28 -4.03
CA HIS A 67 15.42 -12.27 -3.13
C HIS A 67 16.55 -11.45 -2.50
N PRO A 68 16.38 -10.12 -2.36
CA PRO A 68 17.27 -9.28 -1.55
C PRO A 68 17.25 -9.68 -0.07
#